data_AF-A0ABC9NR63-F1
#
_entry.id   AF-A0ABC9NR63-F1
#
_cell.length_a   1.000
_cell.length_b   1.000
_cell.length_c   1.000
_cell.angle_alpha   90.00
_cell.angle_beta   90.00
_cell.angle_gamma   90.00
#
_symmetry.space_group_name_H-M   'P 1'
#
loop_
_entity.id
_entity.type
_entity.pdbx_description
1 polymer ?
#
loop_
_entity_poly.entity_id
_entity_poly.type
_entity_poly.pdbx_seq_one_letter_code
_entity_poly.pdbx_strand_id
1 'polypeptide(L)'
;MRTIQSATWFSAGKKLTVDKKLLQCGSEIYNTIKNVQTKSPDKNIVIFTHNHCLTYLAKDKRDVTFNPDYLDGLVMHVEKGKVFLDGEFVNH
;
A
#
# COMPACT_ATOMS: atom_id res chain seq x y z
N MET A 1 7.89 -1.51 -14.11
CA MET A 1 8.82 -2.65 -14.18
C MET A 1 9.47 -2.95 -12.82
N ARG A 2 10.11 -1.97 -12.16
CA ARG A 2 10.77 -2.14 -10.84
C ARG A 2 9.86 -2.69 -9.74
N THR A 3 8.63 -2.16 -9.61
CA THR A 3 7.63 -2.63 -8.63
C THR A 3 7.28 -4.11 -8.78
N ILE A 4 7.20 -4.61 -10.02
CA ILE A 4 6.90 -6.02 -10.29
C ILE A 4 8.11 -6.89 -9.90
N GLN A 5 9.34 -6.45 -10.18
CA GLN A 5 10.54 -7.20 -9.79
C GLN A 5 10.67 -7.31 -8.26
N SER A 6 10.45 -6.20 -7.53
CA SER A 6 10.39 -6.23 -6.07
C SER A 6 9.31 -7.20 -5.58
N ALA A 7 8.08 -7.09 -6.11
CA ALA A 7 7.00 -7.99 -5.72
C ALA A 7 7.34 -9.47 -6.01
N THR A 8 7.96 -9.78 -7.15
CA THR A 8 8.38 -11.15 -7.50
C THR A 8 9.40 -11.70 -6.50
N TRP A 9 10.36 -10.87 -6.08
CA TRP A 9 11.35 -11.26 -5.09
C TRP A 9 10.69 -11.58 -3.73
N PHE A 10 9.80 -10.70 -3.26
CA PHE A 10 9.11 -10.86 -1.97
C PHE A 10 8.01 -11.92 -1.97
N SER A 11 7.48 -12.31 -3.13
CA SER A 11 6.41 -13.30 -3.19
C SER A 11 6.90 -14.73 -2.92
N ALA A 12 8.22 -14.97 -2.93
CA ALA A 12 8.82 -16.28 -2.70
C ALA A 12 8.17 -17.38 -3.58
N GLY A 13 7.92 -17.07 -4.85
CA GLY A 13 7.30 -17.98 -5.81
C GLY A 13 5.76 -17.97 -5.81
N LYS A 14 5.10 -17.18 -4.95
CA LYS A 14 3.64 -17.00 -5.00
C LYS A 14 3.24 -16.18 -6.21
N LYS A 15 2.08 -16.52 -6.80
CA LYS A 15 1.49 -15.81 -7.94
C LYS A 15 1.20 -14.36 -7.57
N LEU A 16 1.72 -13.44 -8.37
CA LEU A 16 1.42 -12.02 -8.27
C LEU A 16 0.09 -11.68 -8.93
N THR A 17 -0.61 -10.70 -8.36
CA THR A 17 -1.70 -10.00 -9.04
C THR A 17 -1.24 -8.60 -9.36
N VAL A 18 -1.29 -8.21 -10.62
CA VAL A 18 -0.91 -6.87 -11.08
C VAL A 18 -2.19 -6.05 -11.32
N ASP A 19 -2.42 -5.04 -10.49
CA ASP A 19 -3.50 -4.07 -10.68
C ASP A 19 -2.92 -2.71 -11.07
N LYS A 20 -3.21 -2.27 -12.31
CA LYS A 20 -2.73 -0.99 -12.83
C LYS A 20 -3.33 0.21 -12.09
N LYS A 21 -4.42 0.05 -11.36
CA LYS A 21 -5.02 1.14 -10.58
C LYS A 21 -4.14 1.57 -9.41
N LEU A 22 -3.28 0.68 -8.92
CA LEU A 22 -2.27 1.00 -7.90
C LEU A 22 -1.12 1.87 -8.42
N LEU A 23 -1.11 2.20 -9.72
CA LEU A 23 -0.21 3.19 -10.31
C LEU A 23 -0.74 4.63 -10.12
N GLN A 24 -2.05 4.80 -9.96
CA GLN A 24 -2.67 6.11 -9.80
C GLN A 24 -2.79 6.44 -8.31
N CYS A 25 -2.12 7.51 -7.90
CA CYS A 25 -2.19 8.02 -6.54
C CYS A 25 -3.23 9.13 -6.46
N GLY A 26 -4.07 9.09 -5.42
CA GLY A 26 -5.26 9.92 -5.30
C GLY A 26 -6.37 9.17 -4.57
N SER A 27 -7.58 9.70 -4.54
CA SER A 27 -8.70 9.07 -3.82
C SER A 27 -9.05 7.67 -4.34
N GLU A 28 -8.76 7.37 -5.61
CA GLU A 28 -9.03 6.07 -6.24
C GLU A 28 -8.21 4.91 -5.64
N ILE A 29 -7.04 5.19 -5.07
CA ILE A 29 -6.19 4.15 -4.46
C ILE A 29 -6.91 3.46 -3.31
N TYR A 30 -7.75 4.20 -2.56
CA TYR A 30 -8.51 3.66 -1.44
C TYR A 30 -9.58 2.67 -1.90
N ASN A 31 -10.23 2.95 -3.02
CA ASN A 31 -11.19 2.02 -3.60
C ASN A 31 -10.49 0.73 -4.05
N THR A 32 -9.28 0.87 -4.60
CA THR A 32 -8.47 -0.29 -5.00
C THR A 32 -8.04 -1.12 -3.78
N ILE A 33 -7.52 -0.49 -2.72
CA ILE A 33 -7.16 -1.15 -1.46
C ILE A 33 -8.36 -1.91 -0.88
N LYS A 34 -9.52 -1.25 -0.79
CA LYS A 34 -10.76 -1.88 -0.31
C LYS A 34 -11.15 -3.08 -1.19
N ASN A 35 -11.11 -2.94 -2.50
CA ASN A 35 -11.44 -4.02 -3.43
C ASN A 35 -10.50 -5.24 -3.27
N VAL A 36 -9.21 -5.00 -3.04
CA VAL A 36 -8.24 -6.08 -2.79
C VAL A 36 -8.50 -6.74 -1.43
N GLN A 37 -8.84 -5.96 -0.40
CA GLN A 37 -9.21 -6.46 0.92
C GLN A 37 -10.50 -7.30 0.88
N THR A 38 -11.56 -6.83 0.23
CA THR A 38 -12.82 -7.59 0.08
C THR A 38 -12.61 -8.93 -0.65
N LYS A 39 -11.67 -9.00 -1.60
CA LYS A 39 -11.33 -10.24 -2.32
C LYS A 39 -10.44 -11.18 -1.51
N SER A 40 -9.83 -10.69 -0.45
CA SER A 40 -8.88 -11.43 0.38
C SER A 40 -9.25 -11.28 1.87
N PRO A 41 -10.47 -11.68 2.26
CA PRO A 41 -10.88 -11.59 3.66
C PRO A 41 -9.91 -12.39 4.53
N ASP A 42 -9.64 -11.86 5.72
CA ASP A 42 -8.79 -12.47 6.75
C ASP A 42 -7.34 -12.78 6.33
N LYS A 43 -6.84 -12.10 5.29
CA LYS A 43 -5.46 -12.23 4.81
C LYS A 43 -4.72 -10.91 4.93
N ASN A 44 -3.46 -11.00 5.34
CA ASN A 44 -2.51 -9.91 5.17
C ASN A 44 -2.20 -9.74 3.68
N ILE A 45 -2.33 -8.52 3.18
CA ILE A 45 -2.08 -8.16 1.79
C ILE A 45 -0.86 -7.25 1.76
N VAL A 46 0.12 -7.61 0.94
CA VAL A 46 1.27 -6.75 0.67
C VAL A 46 1.07 -6.11 -0.69
N ILE A 47 1.06 -4.77 -0.72
CA ILE A 47 0.88 -3.98 -1.93
C ILE A 47 2.19 -3.25 -2.24
N PHE A 48 2.76 -3.53 -3.41
CA PHE A 48 3.89 -2.76 -3.93
C PHE A 48 3.37 -1.65 -4.83
N THR A 49 3.74 -0.40 -4.53
CA THR A 49 3.40 0.80 -5.32
C THR A 49 4.59 1.76 -5.38
N HIS A 50 4.40 2.95 -5.95
CA HIS A 50 5.44 3.97 -6.05
C HIS A 50 5.54 4.80 -4.76
N ASN A 51 6.74 5.31 -4.47
CA ASN A 51 7.03 6.16 -3.31
C ASN A 51 6.05 7.35 -3.18
N HIS A 52 5.73 8.02 -4.29
CA HIS A 52 4.77 9.14 -4.27
C HIS A 52 3.34 8.72 -3.89
N CYS A 53 2.92 7.47 -4.11
CA CYS A 53 1.66 6.95 -3.59
C CYS A 53 1.73 6.76 -2.07
N LEU A 54 2.84 6.25 -1.53
CA LEU A 54 3.03 6.11 -0.09
C LEU A 54 3.04 7.49 0.59
N THR A 55 3.74 8.47 0.03
CA THR A 55 3.72 9.86 0.50
C THR A 55 2.31 10.44 0.52
N TYR A 56 1.54 10.23 -0.56
CA TYR A 56 0.15 10.66 -0.63
C TYR A 56 -0.71 10.03 0.47
N LEU A 57 -0.62 8.71 0.66
CA LEU A 57 -1.39 7.98 1.67
C LEU A 57 -1.08 8.49 3.09
N ALA A 58 0.20 8.69 3.41
CA ALA A 58 0.63 9.19 4.70
C ALA A 58 0.12 10.61 4.97
N LYS A 59 0.23 11.50 3.97
CA LYS A 59 -0.24 12.88 4.08
C LYS A 59 -1.76 12.95 4.22
N ASP A 60 -2.51 12.21 3.41
CA ASP A 60 -3.97 12.23 3.45
C ASP A 60 -4.55 11.63 4.75
N LYS A 61 -3.90 10.59 5.31
CA LYS A 61 -4.44 9.87 6.48
C LYS A 61 -3.97 10.39 7.83
N ARG A 62 -2.77 10.98 7.90
CA ARG A 62 -2.15 11.41 9.16
C ARG A 62 -1.59 12.83 9.12
N ASP A 63 -1.74 13.54 8.00
CA ASP A 63 -1.17 14.87 7.75
C ASP A 63 0.37 14.94 7.85
N VAL A 64 1.06 13.80 7.75
CA VAL A 64 2.52 13.71 7.87
C VAL A 64 3.22 13.72 6.52
N THR A 65 4.40 14.34 6.46
CA THR A 65 5.29 14.25 5.31
C THR A 65 6.10 12.97 5.41
N PHE A 66 5.82 12.01 4.51
CA PHE A 66 6.57 10.76 4.40
C PHE A 66 7.45 10.76 3.16
N ASN A 67 8.75 10.62 3.33
CA ASN A 67 9.74 10.47 2.27
C ASN A 67 10.28 9.03 2.28
N PRO A 68 9.54 8.06 1.73
CA PRO A 68 9.93 6.65 1.77
C PRO A 68 11.21 6.42 0.96
N ASP A 69 12.15 5.68 1.54
CA ASP A 69 13.25 5.06 0.84
C ASP A 69 12.82 3.71 0.21
N TYR A 70 13.76 2.99 -0.39
CA TYR A 70 13.52 1.68 -0.99
C TYR A 70 13.04 0.68 0.05
N LEU A 71 11.84 0.13 -0.17
CA LEU A 71 11.14 -0.85 0.67
C LEU A 71 10.54 -0.31 1.98
N ASP A 72 10.57 1.00 2.17
CA ASP A 72 9.72 1.61 3.18
C ASP A 72 8.24 1.35 2.85
N GLY A 73 7.46 1.14 3.90
CA GLY A 73 6.08 0.70 3.78
C GLY A 73 5.17 1.36 4.80
N LEU A 74 3.88 1.28 4.53
CA LEU A 74 2.82 1.71 5.43
C LEU A 74 2.08 0.47 5.92
N VAL A 75 1.78 0.41 7.21
CA VAL A 75 0.88 -0.60 7.77
C VAL A 75 -0.52 -0.01 7.80
N MET A 76 -1.48 -0.70 7.19
CA MET A 76 -2.85 -0.20 7.09
C MET A 76 -3.83 -1.30 7.44
N HIS A 77 -4.90 -0.96 8.15
CA HIS A 77 -6.03 -1.85 8.35
C HIS A 77 -7.31 -1.28 7.75
N VAL A 78 -8.27 -2.17 7.49
CA VAL A 78 -9.61 -1.79 7.01
C VAL A 78 -10.63 -2.17 8.08
N GLU A 79 -11.30 -1.18 8.66
CA GLU A 79 -12.41 -1.39 9.60
C GLU A 79 -13.69 -0.76 9.02
N LYS A 80 -14.79 -1.52 8.97
CA LYS A 80 -16.11 -1.04 8.49
C LYS A 80 -16.03 -0.32 7.12
N GLY A 81 -15.19 -0.82 6.22
CA GLY A 81 -14.99 -0.26 4.87
C GLY A 81 -14.21 1.05 4.82
N LYS A 82 -13.59 1.48 5.93
CA LYS A 82 -12.68 2.63 6.01
C LYS A 82 -11.25 2.11 6.12
N VAL A 83 -10.33 2.78 5.43
CA VAL A 83 -8.90 2.46 5.45
C VAL A 83 -8.23 3.36 6.47
N PHE A 84 -7.52 2.77 7.41
CA PHE A 84 -6.76 3.46 8.45
C PHE A 84 -5.28 3.23 8.23
N LEU A 85 -4.48 4.27 8.51
CA LEU A 85 -3.03 4.16 8.52
C LEU A 85 -2.59 3.92 9.97
N ASP A 86 -2.01 2.76 10.21
CA ASP A 86 -1.44 2.34 11.49
C ASP A 86 0.08 2.47 11.48
N GLY A 87 0.63 2.54 12.68
CA GLY A 87 2.06 2.70 12.90
C GLY A 87 2.37 4.09 13.45
N GLU A 88 3.29 4.12 14.41
CA GLU A 88 3.96 5.35 14.79
C GLU A 88 5.06 5.65 13.78
N PHE A 89 5.15 6.91 13.39
CA PHE A 89 6.30 7.39 12.63
C PHE A 89 7.49 7.41 13.57
N VAL A 90 8.36 6.40 13.49
CA VAL A 90 9.60 6.39 14.26
C VAL A 90 10.61 7.26 13.52
N ASN A 91 10.64 8.55 13.84
CA ASN A 91 11.73 9.43 13.39
C ASN A 91 13.05 8.85 13.94
N HIS A 92 13.94 8.41 13.05
CA HIS A 92 15.32 8.06 13.40
C HIS A 92 16.17 9.33 13.46
#